data_AF-A0A7S3PXY3-F1
#
_entry.id   AF-A0A7S3PXY3-F1
#
_cell.length_a   1.000
_cell.length_b   1.000
_cell.length_c   1.000
_cell.angle_alpha   90.00
_cell.angle_beta   90.00
_cell.angle_gamma   90.00
#
_symmetry.space_group_name_H-M   'P 1'
#
loop_
_entity.id
_entity.type
_entity.pdbx_description
1 polymer ?
#
loop_
_entity_poly.entity_id
_entity_poly.type
_entity_poly.pdbx_seq_one_letter_code
_entity_poly.pdbx_strand_id
1 'polypeptide(L)'
;MEGSSNIPVINFDLINPPSYHPKDGVSPNRNQYGDVNTPSHLRKRTDKSRMPKLAAVLLIAFFLLSGVYQVIFGLEIEASTKRDVLTTYDHLYYNSTFNQTQRLNQLIYEMSQPNLINGNPVILPKEITNLADIHIKPAQDEVPFFWHVPRSGGGTLKNIVAYCLDLTQASELGALLNPESTGLEYPATLVDTITGAKFINVDSTSIEGLQQARLKDVGAYHDLDLVVSPYLYDATEMLFNNVNRGRMFVMFRHPIERAVSMYYYLKKRNDVDLQVGDSLLNYAKGNLIENNWMTRFLTNKLGGELTHNDEVVAKEVLRSKALIGLLKHKNESMQRFKQYFNWRIDDSNPTKVQCEEKYLEWGYKDDELTSSGSYKMPSQHSEEFKILKSSNAYDIRLYEYAEKLFEVQGLLLNEDHIDYSSVSLPDISIEEFQEEMTFPEIGEDEQIDLTDAIPSSATDGDVIDLIASNVLNGNQ
;
A
#
# COMPACT_ATOMS: atom_id res chain seq x y z
N MET A 1 49.41 13.37 39.57
CA MET A 1 50.40 13.47 38.48
C MET A 1 49.61 13.59 37.20
N GLU A 2 49.93 14.57 36.35
CA GLU A 2 49.27 14.70 35.04
C GLU A 2 49.67 13.59 34.07
N GLY A 3 48.85 13.40 33.03
CA GLY A 3 49.04 12.43 31.95
C GLY A 3 48.02 12.70 30.85
N SER A 4 48.29 13.74 30.04
CA SER A 4 47.34 14.25 29.05
C SER A 4 47.46 13.57 27.68
N SER A 5 46.40 13.75 26.88
CA SER A 5 46.43 13.88 25.41
C SER A 5 47.10 12.79 24.57
N ASN A 6 46.30 12.12 23.73
CA ASN A 6 46.31 12.45 22.30
C ASN A 6 45.03 11.97 21.60
N ILE A 7 44.37 12.87 20.86
CA ILE A 7 43.23 12.59 19.98
C ILE A 7 43.68 12.95 18.55
N PRO A 8 43.57 12.04 17.56
CA PRO A 8 43.87 12.38 16.18
C PRO A 8 42.76 13.24 15.57
N VAL A 9 43.08 14.48 15.20
CA VAL A 9 42.21 15.34 14.38
C VAL A 9 42.33 14.90 12.93
N ILE A 10 41.19 14.70 12.26
CA ILE A 10 41.12 14.48 10.81
C ILE A 10 40.44 15.69 10.18
N ASN A 11 41.14 16.40 9.29
CA ASN A 11 40.58 17.50 8.51
C ASN A 11 39.71 16.97 7.36
N PHE A 12 38.61 17.66 7.08
CA PHE A 12 37.83 17.51 5.85
C PHE A 12 38.25 18.58 4.83
N ASP A 13 38.72 18.15 3.65
CA ASP A 13 38.96 19.04 2.51
C ASP A 13 37.93 18.78 1.39
N LEU A 14 37.00 19.74 1.27
CA LEU A 14 36.42 20.28 0.03
C LEU A 14 36.33 19.36 -1.21
N ILE A 15 35.12 18.90 -1.53
CA ILE A 15 34.74 18.50 -2.90
C ILE A 15 33.54 19.36 -3.33
N ASN A 16 33.68 20.07 -4.46
CA ASN A 16 32.62 20.91 -5.03
C ASN A 16 31.74 20.12 -6.01
N PRO A 17 30.43 20.42 -6.13
CA PRO A 17 29.56 19.81 -7.14
C PRO A 17 29.85 20.33 -8.55
N PRO A 18 29.71 19.49 -9.61
CA PRO A 18 29.94 19.90 -11.00
C PRO A 18 28.77 20.72 -11.58
N SER A 19 29.10 21.64 -12.49
CA SER A 19 28.17 22.59 -13.11
C SER A 19 27.35 22.03 -14.28
N TYR A 20 26.06 22.38 -14.33
CA TYR A 20 25.14 22.04 -15.42
C TYR A 20 25.38 22.91 -16.68
N HIS A 21 25.37 22.30 -17.88
CA HIS A 21 25.49 23.01 -19.15
C HIS A 21 24.60 22.36 -20.24
N PRO A 22 23.63 23.08 -20.83
CA PRO A 22 22.86 22.59 -21.99
C PRO A 22 23.68 22.67 -23.30
N LYS A 23 23.27 21.92 -24.32
CA LYS A 23 23.83 21.97 -25.68
C LYS A 23 22.73 22.02 -26.75
N ASP A 24 22.74 23.03 -27.59
CA ASP A 24 21.99 23.09 -28.86
C ASP A 24 22.65 22.23 -29.95
N GLY A 25 21.87 21.72 -30.93
CA GLY A 25 22.34 20.63 -31.82
C GLY A 25 21.67 20.44 -33.20
N VAL A 26 21.08 21.48 -33.80
CA VAL A 26 20.79 21.71 -35.25
C VAL A 26 20.91 20.53 -36.28
N SER A 27 19.74 20.03 -36.77
CA SER A 27 19.42 19.71 -38.20
C SER A 27 20.30 18.67 -38.98
N PRO A 28 20.14 18.40 -40.32
CA PRO A 28 19.05 18.67 -41.29
C PRO A 28 18.64 17.47 -42.22
N ASN A 29 17.54 17.62 -43.00
CA ASN A 29 17.33 17.23 -44.44
C ASN A 29 15.84 16.90 -44.80
N ARG A 30 15.38 16.70 -46.07
CA ARG A 30 15.49 17.47 -47.35
C ARG A 30 14.74 16.78 -48.54
N ASN A 31 13.59 17.33 -48.98
CA ASN A 31 12.92 17.18 -50.31
C ASN A 31 12.57 15.72 -50.79
N GLN A 32 11.88 15.40 -51.91
CA GLN A 32 11.46 16.12 -53.14
C GLN A 32 10.33 15.37 -53.94
N TYR A 33 9.72 16.03 -54.96
CA TYR A 33 8.82 15.53 -56.05
C TYR A 33 7.37 15.11 -55.69
N GLY A 34 6.35 15.28 -56.56
CA GLY A 34 6.30 15.97 -57.88
C GLY A 34 4.96 15.81 -58.67
N ASP A 35 4.78 16.59 -59.75
CA ASP A 35 3.91 16.37 -60.96
C ASP A 35 2.35 16.43 -60.88
N VAL A 36 1.56 16.76 -61.93
CA VAL A 36 1.75 17.66 -63.12
C VAL A 36 0.39 18.07 -63.79
N ASN A 37 0.36 19.28 -64.37
CA ASN A 37 -0.50 19.94 -65.42
C ASN A 37 -1.95 19.52 -65.87
N THR A 38 -2.63 20.55 -66.39
CA THR A 38 -3.90 20.65 -67.18
C THR A 38 -3.66 20.32 -68.70
N PRO A 39 -4.58 20.40 -69.74
CA PRO A 39 -5.62 21.45 -69.97
C PRO A 39 -6.88 21.24 -70.90
N SER A 40 -7.89 22.09 -70.64
CA SER A 40 -8.69 22.89 -71.62
C SER A 40 -9.75 22.33 -72.61
N HIS A 41 -10.73 23.21 -72.86
CA HIS A 41 -11.56 23.42 -74.07
C HIS A 41 -12.57 22.35 -74.56
N LEU A 42 -13.87 22.73 -74.50
CA LEU A 42 -14.62 23.05 -75.73
C LEU A 42 -15.79 24.02 -75.45
N ARG A 43 -16.34 24.64 -76.51
CA ARG A 43 -17.24 25.81 -76.44
C ARG A 43 -18.43 25.62 -77.37
N LYS A 44 -19.66 25.64 -76.85
CA LYS A 44 -20.89 25.75 -77.66
C LYS A 44 -21.85 26.80 -77.07
N ARG A 45 -22.59 27.45 -77.96
CA ARG A 45 -23.38 28.66 -77.72
C ARG A 45 -24.76 28.43 -78.33
N THR A 46 -25.80 28.41 -77.51
CA THR A 46 -27.21 28.35 -77.92
C THR A 46 -28.01 29.41 -77.18
N ASP A 47 -29.18 29.75 -77.70
CA ASP A 47 -29.73 31.10 -77.57
C ASP A 47 -30.81 31.29 -76.49
N LYS A 48 -31.15 32.54 -76.25
CA LYS A 48 -32.14 33.03 -75.30
C LYS A 48 -33.54 32.51 -75.64
N SER A 49 -34.21 31.89 -74.67
CA SER A 49 -35.67 31.89 -74.59
C SER A 49 -36.10 32.60 -73.30
N ARG A 50 -37.24 33.30 -73.35
CA ARG A 50 -37.73 34.12 -72.22
C ARG A 50 -38.49 33.22 -71.24
N MET A 51 -37.94 32.93 -70.07
CA MET A 51 -38.78 32.47 -68.95
C MET A 51 -39.75 33.59 -68.55
N PRO A 52 -41.04 33.32 -68.35
CA PRO A 52 -41.98 34.32 -67.83
C PRO A 52 -41.59 34.67 -66.39
N LYS A 53 -41.70 35.94 -66.01
CA LYS A 53 -41.26 36.45 -64.69
C LYS A 53 -41.85 35.66 -63.50
N LEU A 54 -43.06 35.13 -63.65
CA LEU A 54 -43.74 34.28 -62.67
C LEU A 54 -42.93 33.02 -62.32
N ALA A 55 -42.31 32.35 -63.31
CA ALA A 55 -41.55 31.12 -63.10
C ALA A 55 -40.25 31.39 -62.32
N ALA A 56 -39.59 32.53 -62.56
CA ALA A 56 -38.41 32.93 -61.80
C ALA A 56 -38.74 33.24 -60.33
N VAL A 57 -39.87 33.92 -60.07
CA VAL A 57 -40.35 34.19 -58.70
C VAL A 57 -40.69 32.89 -57.96
N LEU A 58 -41.36 31.94 -58.61
CA LEU A 58 -41.66 30.63 -58.02
C LEU A 58 -40.39 29.81 -57.73
N LEU A 59 -39.38 29.85 -58.61
CA LEU A 59 -38.08 29.21 -58.37
C LEU A 59 -37.33 29.81 -57.19
N ILE A 60 -37.30 31.14 -57.07
CA ILE A 60 -36.68 31.84 -55.93
C ILE A 60 -37.44 31.52 -54.63
N ALA A 61 -38.76 31.55 -54.64
CA ALA A 61 -39.59 31.18 -53.49
C ALA A 61 -39.35 29.71 -53.07
N PHE A 62 -39.24 28.78 -54.03
CA PHE A 62 -38.95 27.39 -53.76
C PHE A 62 -37.57 27.19 -53.13
N PHE A 63 -36.52 27.87 -53.61
CA PHE A 63 -35.18 27.78 -53.03
C PHE A 63 -35.07 28.46 -51.65
N LEU A 64 -35.79 29.57 -51.42
CA LEU A 64 -35.84 30.19 -50.10
C LEU A 64 -36.59 29.31 -49.09
N LEU A 65 -37.72 28.72 -49.48
CA LEU A 65 -38.48 27.80 -48.64
C LEU A 65 -37.71 26.49 -48.37
N SER A 66 -37.05 25.90 -49.38
CA SER A 66 -36.28 24.66 -49.17
C SER A 66 -35.01 24.90 -48.37
N GLY A 67 -34.33 26.05 -48.54
CA GLY A 67 -33.20 26.45 -47.70
C GLY A 67 -33.59 26.67 -46.24
N VAL A 68 -34.69 27.39 -45.99
CA VAL A 68 -35.22 27.56 -44.62
C VAL A 68 -35.67 26.23 -44.02
N TYR A 69 -36.32 25.36 -44.79
CA TYR A 69 -36.74 24.03 -44.34
C TYR A 69 -35.53 23.15 -43.97
N GLN A 70 -34.48 23.13 -44.81
CA GLN A 70 -33.23 22.40 -44.54
C GLN A 70 -32.53 22.91 -43.27
N VAL A 71 -32.49 24.23 -43.04
CA VAL A 71 -31.90 24.80 -41.82
C VAL A 71 -32.73 24.48 -40.58
N ILE A 72 -34.07 24.59 -40.63
CA ILE A 72 -34.94 24.30 -39.48
C ILE A 72 -34.89 22.81 -39.14
N PHE A 73 -35.10 21.90 -40.10
CA PHE A 73 -35.03 20.46 -39.85
C PHE A 73 -33.62 20.00 -39.46
N GLY A 74 -32.56 20.58 -40.05
CA GLY A 74 -31.18 20.28 -39.66
C GLY A 74 -30.90 20.62 -38.21
N LEU A 75 -31.29 21.83 -37.77
CA LEU A 75 -31.15 22.26 -36.38
C LEU A 75 -32.05 21.46 -35.43
N GLU A 76 -33.26 21.07 -35.84
CA GLU A 76 -34.18 20.29 -35.00
C GLU A 76 -33.70 18.83 -34.82
N ILE A 77 -33.17 18.21 -35.87
CA ILE A 77 -32.51 16.89 -35.79
C ILE A 77 -31.26 16.98 -34.91
N GLU A 78 -30.36 17.93 -35.15
CA GLU A 78 -29.13 18.07 -34.35
C GLU A 78 -29.44 18.40 -32.88
N ALA A 79 -30.49 19.18 -32.60
CA ALA A 79 -30.96 19.47 -31.26
C ALA A 79 -31.66 18.28 -30.58
N SER A 80 -32.35 17.41 -31.32
CA SER A 80 -32.86 16.13 -30.77
C SER A 80 -31.69 15.22 -30.45
N THR A 81 -30.84 14.89 -31.43
CA THR A 81 -29.71 13.97 -31.24
C THR A 81 -28.79 14.40 -30.09
N LYS A 82 -28.50 15.71 -29.93
CA LYS A 82 -27.74 16.20 -28.78
C LYS A 82 -28.48 16.04 -27.45
N ARG A 83 -29.80 16.22 -27.42
CA ARG A 83 -30.63 16.07 -26.21
C ARG A 83 -30.76 14.60 -25.80
N ASP A 84 -30.98 13.72 -26.77
CA ASP A 84 -31.12 12.27 -26.58
C ASP A 84 -29.78 11.62 -26.17
N VAL A 85 -28.66 12.11 -26.70
CA VAL A 85 -27.31 11.73 -26.23
C VAL A 85 -27.04 12.26 -24.81
N LEU A 86 -27.43 13.51 -24.50
CA LEU A 86 -27.19 14.08 -23.16
C LEU A 86 -27.99 13.33 -22.09
N THR A 87 -29.29 13.09 -22.29
CA THR A 87 -30.11 12.32 -21.33
C THR A 87 -29.63 10.88 -21.17
N THR A 88 -29.15 10.24 -22.23
CA THR A 88 -28.55 8.90 -22.14
C THR A 88 -27.26 8.93 -21.33
N TYR A 89 -26.41 9.95 -21.51
CA TYR A 89 -25.18 10.12 -20.75
C TYR A 89 -25.44 10.42 -19.28
N ASP A 90 -26.39 11.31 -18.98
CA ASP A 90 -26.83 11.65 -17.62
C ASP A 90 -27.40 10.42 -16.90
N HIS A 91 -28.22 9.60 -17.56
CA HIS A 91 -28.75 8.35 -16.99
C HIS A 91 -27.65 7.30 -16.76
N LEU A 92 -26.71 7.12 -17.69
CA LEU A 92 -25.60 6.18 -17.51
C LEU A 92 -24.66 6.62 -16.39
N TYR A 93 -24.36 7.92 -16.30
CA TYR A 93 -23.55 8.51 -15.23
C TYR A 93 -24.25 8.35 -13.87
N TYR A 94 -25.53 8.73 -13.78
CA TYR A 94 -26.32 8.60 -12.55
C TYR A 94 -26.42 7.14 -12.07
N ASN A 95 -26.72 6.19 -12.97
CA ASN A 95 -26.78 4.77 -12.64
C ASN A 95 -25.42 4.21 -12.19
N SER A 96 -24.32 4.65 -12.82
CA SER A 96 -22.96 4.27 -12.42
C SER A 96 -22.64 4.75 -11.00
N THR A 97 -22.87 6.04 -10.72
CA THR A 97 -22.67 6.61 -9.38
C THR A 97 -23.57 5.95 -8.34
N PHE A 98 -24.84 5.71 -8.65
CA PHE A 98 -25.80 5.07 -7.74
C PHE A 98 -25.38 3.63 -7.39
N ASN A 99 -25.00 2.82 -8.38
CA ASN A 99 -24.51 1.45 -8.15
C ASN A 99 -23.20 1.45 -7.34
N GLN A 100 -22.30 2.40 -7.59
CA GLN A 100 -21.08 2.57 -6.80
C GLN A 100 -21.40 2.92 -5.33
N THR A 101 -22.32 3.85 -5.08
CA THR A 101 -22.78 4.20 -3.73
C THR A 101 -23.47 3.02 -3.02
N GLN A 102 -24.29 2.23 -3.72
CA GLN A 102 -24.91 1.03 -3.15
C GLN A 102 -23.86 -0.01 -2.73
N ARG A 103 -22.91 -0.34 -3.60
CA ARG A 103 -21.78 -1.22 -3.28
C ARG A 103 -21.01 -0.71 -2.06
N LEU A 104 -20.74 0.58 -1.99
CA LEU A 104 -19.95 1.19 -0.91
C LEU A 104 -20.68 1.12 0.43
N ASN A 105 -21.97 1.45 0.46
CA ASN A 105 -22.81 1.35 1.65
C ASN A 105 -22.93 -0.11 2.16
N GLN A 106 -23.10 -1.06 1.24
CA GLN A 106 -23.09 -2.49 1.57
C GLN A 106 -21.73 -2.93 2.16
N LEU A 107 -20.61 -2.45 1.59
CA LEU A 107 -19.27 -2.77 2.09
C LEU A 107 -18.99 -2.16 3.48
N ILE A 108 -19.39 -0.90 3.70
CA ILE A 108 -19.32 -0.24 5.01
C ILE A 108 -20.12 -1.05 6.04
N TYR A 109 -21.34 -1.47 5.70
CA TYR A 109 -22.15 -2.32 6.57
C TYR A 109 -21.46 -3.66 6.85
N GLU A 110 -21.03 -4.41 5.84
CA GLU A 110 -20.30 -5.68 6.02
C GLU A 110 -19.08 -5.55 6.95
N MET A 111 -18.29 -4.49 6.82
CA MET A 111 -17.08 -4.28 7.64
C MET A 111 -17.39 -3.71 9.04
N SER A 112 -18.56 -3.09 9.23
CA SER A 112 -19.02 -2.63 10.55
C SER A 112 -19.44 -3.78 11.48
N GLN A 113 -19.99 -4.87 10.92
CA GLN A 113 -20.56 -5.97 11.70
C GLN A 113 -19.47 -6.89 12.25
N PRO A 114 -19.63 -7.43 13.48
CA PRO A 114 -18.68 -8.39 14.02
C PRO A 114 -18.71 -9.71 13.23
N ASN A 115 -17.54 -10.31 13.04
CA ASN A 115 -17.42 -11.63 12.45
C ASN A 115 -18.07 -12.68 13.40
N LEU A 116 -18.71 -13.70 12.82
CA LEU A 116 -19.56 -14.66 13.56
C LEU A 116 -19.03 -16.10 13.49
N ILE A 117 -18.96 -16.78 14.64
CA ILE A 117 -18.76 -18.23 14.74
C ILE A 117 -20.08 -18.86 15.16
N ASN A 118 -20.61 -19.79 14.34
CA ASN A 118 -21.91 -20.45 14.57
C ASN A 118 -23.05 -19.46 14.89
N GLY A 119 -23.08 -18.30 14.22
CA GLY A 119 -24.08 -17.24 14.40
C GLY A 119 -23.87 -16.34 15.64
N ASN A 120 -22.81 -16.55 16.43
CA ASN A 120 -22.49 -15.72 17.60
C ASN A 120 -21.27 -14.83 17.29
N PRO A 121 -21.22 -13.56 17.74
CA PRO A 121 -20.03 -12.72 17.61
C PRO A 121 -18.77 -13.38 18.18
N VAL A 122 -17.65 -13.23 17.49
CA VAL A 122 -16.33 -13.64 18.00
C VAL A 122 -16.04 -12.95 19.33
N ILE A 123 -15.68 -13.73 20.34
CA ILE A 123 -15.12 -13.23 21.60
C ILE A 123 -13.60 -13.28 21.47
N LEU A 124 -12.95 -12.11 21.44
CA LEU A 124 -11.50 -12.00 21.35
C LEU A 124 -10.82 -12.45 22.67
N PRO A 125 -9.58 -12.99 22.62
CA PRO A 125 -8.80 -13.29 23.81
C PRO A 125 -8.61 -12.07 24.72
N LYS A 126 -8.47 -12.31 26.03
CA LYS A 126 -8.37 -11.25 27.04
C LYS A 126 -7.19 -10.32 26.76
N GLU A 127 -6.10 -10.87 26.26
CA GLU A 127 -4.85 -10.18 25.93
C GLU A 127 -5.16 -9.08 24.90
N ILE A 128 -5.84 -9.43 23.81
CA ILE A 128 -6.29 -8.52 22.74
C ILE A 128 -7.26 -7.42 23.25
N THR A 129 -7.85 -7.55 24.46
CA THR A 129 -8.65 -6.46 25.06
C THR A 129 -7.82 -5.30 25.64
N ASN A 130 -6.49 -5.47 25.77
CA ASN A 130 -5.55 -4.38 26.02
C ASN A 130 -5.28 -3.53 24.76
N LEU A 131 -5.75 -3.96 23.59
CA LEU A 131 -5.72 -3.13 22.37
C LEU A 131 -6.98 -2.26 22.27
N ALA A 132 -6.78 -1.02 21.83
CA ALA A 132 -7.84 -0.07 21.57
C ALA A 132 -8.71 -0.49 20.37
N ASP A 133 -10.00 -0.15 20.41
CA ASP A 133 -10.89 -0.35 19.27
C ASP A 133 -10.70 0.79 18.26
N ILE A 134 -10.38 0.47 17.00
CA ILE A 134 -9.95 1.48 16.02
C ILE A 134 -11.07 2.41 15.55
N HIS A 135 -12.31 1.96 15.71
CA HIS A 135 -13.54 2.73 15.52
C HIS A 135 -13.77 3.80 16.59
N ILE A 136 -13.14 3.66 17.77
CA ILE A 136 -13.18 4.64 18.85
C ILE A 136 -12.02 5.62 18.64
N LYS A 137 -12.31 6.93 18.73
CA LYS A 137 -11.30 8.00 18.65
C LYS A 137 -10.13 7.75 19.62
N PRO A 138 -8.86 7.99 19.21
CA PRO A 138 -7.71 7.87 20.11
C PRO A 138 -7.86 8.69 21.40
N ALA A 139 -7.58 8.06 22.54
CA ALA A 139 -7.38 8.72 23.82
C ALA A 139 -5.90 9.16 23.96
N GLN A 140 -5.62 10.03 24.93
CA GLN A 140 -4.32 10.69 25.06
C GLN A 140 -3.23 9.79 25.68
N ASP A 141 -3.64 8.71 26.34
CA ASP A 141 -2.83 7.72 27.04
C ASP A 141 -2.64 6.41 26.26
N GLU A 142 -3.08 6.35 25.00
CA GLU A 142 -2.93 5.19 24.11
C GLU A 142 -1.66 5.30 23.25
N VAL A 143 -0.85 4.24 23.23
CA VAL A 143 0.42 4.21 22.51
C VAL A 143 0.23 3.57 21.12
N PRO A 144 0.66 4.21 20.02
CA PRO A 144 0.67 3.59 18.70
C PRO A 144 1.49 2.29 18.71
N PHE A 145 0.91 1.22 18.18
CA PHE A 145 1.56 -0.10 18.12
C PHE A 145 1.61 -0.62 16.69
N PHE A 146 2.80 -0.63 16.09
CA PHE A 146 3.01 -1.25 14.79
C PHE A 146 3.21 -2.76 14.96
N TRP A 147 2.19 -3.53 14.59
CA TRP A 147 2.33 -4.97 14.45
C TRP A 147 3.13 -5.26 13.16
N HIS A 148 4.40 -5.64 13.34
CA HIS A 148 5.36 -5.73 12.25
C HIS A 148 5.22 -7.06 11.49
N VAL A 149 4.51 -7.04 10.37
CA VAL A 149 4.47 -8.16 9.42
C VAL A 149 5.78 -8.19 8.60
N PRO A 150 6.57 -9.29 8.63
CA PRO A 150 7.83 -9.40 7.88
C PRO A 150 7.65 -9.23 6.38
N ARG A 151 8.61 -8.56 5.73
CA ARG A 151 8.66 -8.24 4.28
C ARG A 151 7.50 -7.37 3.75
N SER A 152 6.68 -6.78 4.63
CA SER A 152 5.57 -5.88 4.29
C SER A 152 5.88 -4.39 4.45
N GLY A 153 7.16 -3.98 4.34
CA GLY A 153 7.58 -2.57 4.35
C GLY A 153 7.85 -1.95 5.72
N GLY A 154 7.88 -2.73 6.80
CA GLY A 154 8.12 -2.22 8.16
C GLY A 154 9.43 -1.45 8.35
N GLY A 155 10.51 -1.82 7.64
CA GLY A 155 11.76 -1.05 7.63
C GLY A 155 11.58 0.37 7.05
N THR A 156 10.77 0.53 6.01
CA THR A 156 10.41 1.85 5.45
C THR A 156 9.65 2.69 6.48
N LEU A 157 8.65 2.10 7.13
CA LEU A 157 7.86 2.78 8.15
C LEU A 157 8.72 3.21 9.35
N LYS A 158 9.50 2.29 9.93
CA LYS A 158 10.43 2.57 11.05
C LYS A 158 11.38 3.73 10.73
N ASN A 159 11.85 3.80 9.49
CA ASN A 159 12.76 4.85 9.05
C ASN A 159 12.06 6.21 8.88
N ILE A 160 10.82 6.25 8.34
CA ILE A 160 10.04 7.49 8.25
C ILE A 160 9.75 8.04 9.65
N VAL A 161 9.31 7.17 10.58
CA VAL A 161 9.00 7.52 11.97
C VAL A 161 10.23 8.11 12.68
N ALA A 162 11.37 7.41 12.68
CA ALA A 162 12.57 7.87 13.39
C ALA A 162 13.30 9.05 12.72
N TYR A 163 13.54 8.99 11.40
CA TYR A 163 14.43 9.94 10.73
C TYR A 163 13.69 11.14 10.11
N CYS A 164 12.42 10.98 9.74
CA CYS A 164 11.65 12.03 9.04
C CYS A 164 10.56 12.69 9.90
N LEU A 165 9.98 11.97 10.88
CA LEU A 165 8.96 12.50 11.79
C LEU A 165 9.50 12.86 13.19
N ASP A 166 10.78 12.54 13.48
CA ASP A 166 11.42 12.75 14.79
C ASP A 166 10.68 12.11 15.96
N LEU A 167 10.04 10.95 15.72
CA LEU A 167 9.28 10.20 16.71
C LEU A 167 10.18 9.14 17.39
N THR A 168 10.02 8.97 18.70
CA THR A 168 10.73 7.97 19.51
C THR A 168 10.08 6.60 19.35
N GLN A 169 10.85 5.58 18.99
CA GLN A 169 10.32 4.21 18.90
C GLN A 169 11.02 3.20 19.83
N ALA A 170 10.25 2.24 20.34
CA ALA A 170 10.79 0.96 20.78
C ALA A 170 10.90 0.04 19.55
N SER A 171 12.11 -0.44 19.27
CA SER A 171 12.45 -1.34 18.15
C SER A 171 13.85 -1.94 18.37
N GLU A 172 14.31 -2.82 17.48
CA GLU A 172 15.63 -3.48 17.60
C GLU A 172 16.81 -2.51 17.76
N LEU A 173 16.74 -1.33 17.14
CA LEU A 173 17.78 -0.29 17.23
C LEU A 173 17.94 0.28 18.65
N GLY A 174 16.91 0.14 19.49
CA GLY A 174 16.94 0.53 20.90
C GLY A 174 17.92 -0.25 21.76
N ALA A 175 18.22 -1.51 21.40
CA ALA A 175 19.28 -2.30 22.03
C ALA A 175 20.65 -2.11 21.32
N LEU A 176 20.65 -1.92 20.00
CA LEU A 176 21.85 -1.92 19.18
C LEU A 176 22.65 -0.60 19.23
N LEU A 177 21.98 0.56 19.36
CA LEU A 177 22.64 1.86 19.36
C LEU A 177 23.49 2.13 20.62
N ASN A 178 23.08 1.57 21.76
CA ASN A 178 23.86 1.61 22.99
C ASN A 178 23.59 0.36 23.86
N PRO A 179 24.35 -0.72 23.65
CA PRO A 179 24.17 -1.97 24.41
C PRO A 179 24.33 -1.80 25.92
N GLU A 180 25.19 -0.88 26.40
CA GLU A 180 25.35 -0.61 27.83
C GLU A 180 24.08 -0.04 28.46
N SER A 181 23.33 0.78 27.72
CA SER A 181 22.07 1.38 28.18
C SER A 181 20.93 0.36 28.36
N THR A 182 21.04 -0.83 27.76
CA THR A 182 20.05 -1.91 27.94
C THR A 182 20.00 -2.39 29.40
N GLY A 183 21.13 -2.33 30.12
CA GLY A 183 21.26 -2.69 31.52
C GLY A 183 20.74 -1.64 32.52
N LEU A 184 20.22 -0.50 32.06
CA LEU A 184 19.55 0.47 32.93
C LEU A 184 18.18 -0.06 33.37
N GLU A 185 17.90 -0.01 34.68
CA GLU A 185 16.64 -0.44 35.30
C GLU A 185 15.42 0.42 34.92
N TYR A 186 15.62 1.50 34.15
CA TYR A 186 14.62 2.48 33.77
C TYR A 186 14.59 2.73 32.25
N PRO A 187 13.44 3.16 31.69
CA PRO A 187 13.31 3.50 30.29
C PRO A 187 14.05 4.81 30.01
N ALA A 188 14.80 4.84 28.91
CA ALA A 188 15.61 5.98 28.52
C ALA A 188 15.59 6.21 27.01
N THR A 189 15.32 7.45 26.61
CA THR A 189 15.40 7.92 25.22
C THR A 189 16.87 8.06 24.80
N LEU A 190 17.34 7.15 23.95
CA LEU A 190 18.60 7.20 23.23
C LEU A 190 18.44 8.11 22.01
N VAL A 191 19.50 8.86 21.67
CA VAL A 191 19.56 9.70 20.47
C VAL A 191 20.76 9.26 19.63
N ASP A 192 20.53 8.89 18.38
CA ASP A 192 21.59 8.69 17.40
C ASP A 192 22.25 10.05 17.09
N THR A 193 23.55 10.19 17.42
CA THR A 193 24.30 11.43 17.26
C THR A 193 24.61 11.80 15.81
N ILE A 194 24.40 10.87 14.86
CA ILE A 194 24.61 11.10 13.43
C ILE A 194 23.32 11.57 12.75
N THR A 195 22.16 11.01 13.14
CA THR A 195 20.88 11.24 12.44
C THR A 195 19.85 12.05 13.24
N GLY A 196 20.01 12.15 14.57
CA GLY A 196 19.04 12.75 15.49
C GLY A 196 17.87 11.83 15.89
N ALA A 197 17.79 10.61 15.34
CA ALA A 197 16.70 9.69 15.61
C ALA A 197 16.65 9.21 17.07
N LYS A 198 15.42 9.04 17.59
CA LYS A 198 15.15 8.68 18.98
C LYS A 198 14.67 7.23 19.12
N PHE A 199 15.22 6.52 20.11
CA PHE A 199 14.86 5.13 20.41
C PHE A 199 14.80 4.89 21.92
N ILE A 200 13.94 4.02 22.41
CA ILE A 200 13.98 3.58 23.82
C ILE A 200 15.05 2.48 23.99
N ASN A 201 15.73 2.44 25.14
CA ASN A 201 16.77 1.46 25.51
C ASN A 201 16.28 0.00 25.72
N VAL A 202 15.45 -0.51 24.81
CA VAL A 202 14.92 -1.88 24.75
C VAL A 202 14.73 -2.31 23.30
N ASP A 203 14.79 -3.61 23.05
CA ASP A 203 14.34 -4.21 21.79
C ASP A 203 12.93 -4.80 21.96
N SER A 204 11.89 -4.15 21.45
CA SER A 204 10.53 -4.72 21.48
C SER A 204 10.27 -5.78 20.40
N THR A 205 11.28 -6.17 19.61
CA THR A 205 11.17 -7.17 18.55
C THR A 205 11.66 -8.57 18.94
N SER A 206 12.17 -8.76 20.17
CA SER A 206 12.47 -10.05 20.81
C SER A 206 11.61 -10.28 22.07
N ILE A 207 11.42 -11.54 22.48
CA ILE A 207 10.68 -11.89 23.69
C ILE A 207 11.41 -11.41 24.95
N GLU A 208 12.74 -11.58 24.98
CA GLU A 208 13.62 -11.12 26.05
C GLU A 208 13.57 -9.60 26.20
N GLY A 209 13.61 -8.87 25.08
CA GLY A 209 13.53 -7.41 25.10
C GLY A 209 12.13 -6.87 25.41
N LEU A 210 11.05 -7.59 25.06
CA LEU A 210 9.70 -7.32 25.58
C LEU A 210 9.58 -7.53 27.10
N GLN A 211 10.24 -8.55 27.65
CA GLN A 211 10.34 -8.73 29.11
C GLN A 211 11.11 -7.58 29.77
N GLN A 212 12.20 -7.09 29.17
CA GLN A 212 12.89 -5.89 29.66
C GLN A 212 12.01 -4.64 29.57
N ALA A 213 11.26 -4.47 28.48
CA ALA A 213 10.34 -3.36 28.28
C ALA A 213 9.18 -3.36 29.31
N ARG A 214 8.69 -4.53 29.71
CA ARG A 214 7.75 -4.71 30.84
C ARG A 214 8.36 -4.31 32.19
N LEU A 215 9.59 -4.75 32.46
CA LEU A 215 10.29 -4.42 33.71
C LEU A 215 10.60 -2.93 33.86
N LYS A 216 10.82 -2.24 32.73
CA LYS A 216 11.05 -0.79 32.64
C LYS A 216 9.77 0.04 32.45
N ASP A 217 8.58 -0.55 32.52
CA ASP A 217 7.28 0.12 32.30
C ASP A 217 7.21 0.95 31.00
N VAL A 218 7.84 0.46 29.92
CA VAL A 218 8.02 1.20 28.66
C VAL A 218 6.68 1.60 28.05
N GLY A 219 5.65 0.76 28.17
CA GLY A 219 4.31 1.05 27.65
C GLY A 219 3.61 2.24 28.31
N ALA A 220 4.11 2.75 29.45
CA ALA A 220 3.62 3.95 30.12
C ALA A 220 4.64 5.13 30.04
N TYR A 221 5.73 4.98 29.28
CA TYR A 221 6.80 5.96 29.24
C TYR A 221 6.47 7.17 28.33
N HIS A 222 6.54 8.37 28.90
CA HIS A 222 5.99 9.59 28.29
C HIS A 222 6.66 10.09 26.99
N ASP A 223 7.88 9.64 26.65
CA ASP A 223 8.55 10.03 25.39
C ASP A 223 8.27 9.03 24.26
N LEU A 224 7.49 7.96 24.50
CA LEU A 224 7.28 6.86 23.55
C LEU A 224 6.18 7.18 22.52
N ASP A 225 6.58 7.45 21.28
CA ASP A 225 5.67 7.73 20.17
C ASP A 225 5.22 6.46 19.41
N LEU A 226 5.99 5.36 19.47
CA LEU A 226 5.69 4.11 18.76
C LEU A 226 6.30 2.85 19.42
N VAL A 227 5.51 1.79 19.61
CA VAL A 227 6.03 0.42 19.81
C VAL A 227 6.06 -0.33 18.48
N VAL A 228 7.15 -1.03 18.19
CA VAL A 228 7.25 -1.97 17.07
C VAL A 228 7.46 -3.40 17.58
N SER A 229 6.58 -4.34 17.20
CA SER A 229 6.81 -5.76 17.48
C SER A 229 6.06 -6.67 16.48
N PRO A 230 6.64 -7.82 16.08
CA PRO A 230 5.88 -8.89 15.41
C PRO A 230 5.08 -9.75 16.41
N TYR A 231 5.51 -9.79 17.68
CA TYR A 231 4.92 -10.61 18.74
C TYR A 231 3.66 -9.96 19.31
N LEU A 232 2.57 -10.04 18.54
CA LEU A 232 1.29 -9.41 18.84
C LEU A 232 0.81 -9.67 20.28
N TYR A 233 0.74 -10.93 20.70
CA TYR A 233 0.17 -11.30 22.00
C TYR A 233 1.10 -10.91 23.15
N ASP A 234 2.39 -11.21 23.05
CA ASP A 234 3.40 -10.88 24.06
C ASP A 234 3.51 -9.36 24.27
N ALA A 235 3.66 -8.57 23.21
CA ALA A 235 3.70 -7.11 23.33
C ALA A 235 2.41 -6.55 23.96
N THR A 236 1.27 -7.15 23.63
CA THR A 236 -0.05 -6.73 24.14
C THR A 236 -0.27 -7.10 25.61
N GLU A 237 0.25 -8.24 26.10
CA GLU A 237 0.19 -8.60 27.53
C GLU A 237 1.26 -7.88 28.36
N MET A 238 2.43 -7.63 27.77
CA MET A 238 3.61 -7.13 28.48
C MET A 238 3.69 -5.61 28.58
N LEU A 239 3.14 -4.86 27.62
CA LEU A 239 3.29 -3.40 27.55
C LEU A 239 1.99 -2.62 27.77
N PHE A 240 0.84 -3.17 27.39
CA PHE A 240 -0.44 -2.47 27.39
C PHE A 240 -1.40 -3.02 28.44
N ASN A 241 -2.33 -2.19 28.91
CA ASN A 241 -3.45 -2.64 29.76
C ASN A 241 -4.72 -1.80 29.50
N ASN A 242 -5.72 -1.88 30.39
CA ASN A 242 -6.98 -1.17 30.22
C ASN A 242 -6.92 0.36 30.48
N VAL A 243 -5.77 0.90 30.86
CA VAL A 243 -5.47 2.33 30.88
C VAL A 243 -4.65 2.69 29.64
N ASN A 244 -3.35 2.36 29.63
CA ASN A 244 -2.47 2.56 28.48
C ASN A 244 -2.69 1.47 27.41
N ARG A 245 -3.75 1.63 26.60
CA ARG A 245 -4.05 0.66 25.54
C ARG A 245 -3.12 0.83 24.34
N GLY A 246 -2.75 -0.29 23.72
CA GLY A 246 -2.04 -0.30 22.45
C GLY A 246 -3.00 0.00 21.30
N ARG A 247 -2.73 1.03 20.50
CA ARG A 247 -3.55 1.34 19.32
C ARG A 247 -2.88 0.75 18.08
N MET A 248 -3.30 -0.46 17.73
CA MET A 248 -2.61 -1.27 16.73
C MET A 248 -2.86 -0.81 15.29
N PHE A 249 -1.79 -0.81 14.50
CA PHE A 249 -1.83 -0.61 13.06
C PHE A 249 -0.80 -1.51 12.36
N VAL A 250 -0.99 -1.76 11.08
CA VAL A 250 -0.26 -2.81 10.34
C VAL A 250 -0.15 -2.48 8.85
N MET A 251 0.99 -2.85 8.26
CA MET A 251 1.20 -2.84 6.81
C MET A 251 1.08 -4.25 6.26
N PHE A 252 0.07 -4.49 5.43
CA PHE A 252 -0.15 -5.76 4.74
C PHE A 252 0.53 -5.79 3.37
N ARG A 253 0.89 -7.00 2.94
CA ARG A 253 1.32 -7.33 1.57
C ARG A 253 0.66 -8.63 1.13
N HIS A 254 0.35 -8.77 -0.15
CA HIS A 254 -0.21 -10.00 -0.70
C HIS A 254 0.71 -11.21 -0.37
N PRO A 255 0.19 -12.32 0.19
CA PRO A 255 1.04 -13.32 0.86
C PRO A 255 2.03 -14.03 -0.07
N ILE A 256 1.66 -14.26 -1.34
CA ILE A 256 2.55 -14.92 -2.31
C ILE A 256 3.74 -14.01 -2.62
N GLU A 257 3.53 -12.70 -2.81
CA GLU A 257 4.64 -11.75 -2.96
C GLU A 257 5.53 -11.68 -1.71
N ARG A 258 4.89 -11.72 -0.53
CA ARG A 258 5.58 -11.63 0.77
C ARG A 258 6.55 -12.82 0.93
N ALA A 259 6.08 -14.03 0.63
CA ALA A 259 6.89 -15.25 0.66
C ALA A 259 7.97 -15.30 -0.44
N VAL A 260 7.69 -14.82 -1.66
CA VAL A 260 8.72 -14.67 -2.72
C VAL A 260 9.79 -13.67 -2.30
N SER A 261 9.39 -12.53 -1.73
CA SER A 261 10.32 -11.51 -1.23
C SER A 261 11.12 -11.98 -0.01
N MET A 262 10.61 -12.95 0.76
CA MET A 262 11.36 -13.63 1.82
C MET A 262 12.44 -14.54 1.22
N TYR A 263 12.10 -15.42 0.27
CA TYR A 263 13.08 -16.28 -0.42
C TYR A 263 14.27 -15.50 -1.00
N TYR A 264 14.01 -14.44 -1.77
CA TYR A 264 15.09 -13.64 -2.36
C TYR A 264 15.90 -12.85 -1.33
N TYR A 265 15.29 -12.48 -0.20
CA TYR A 265 16.00 -11.85 0.92
C TYR A 265 16.93 -12.83 1.64
N LEU A 266 16.43 -14.01 2.03
CA LEU A 266 17.24 -15.05 2.66
C LEU A 266 18.37 -15.52 1.73
N LYS A 267 18.08 -15.69 0.43
CA LYS A 267 19.09 -15.99 -0.59
C LYS A 267 20.15 -14.89 -0.73
N LYS A 268 19.78 -13.61 -0.57
CA LYS A 268 20.75 -12.50 -0.57
C LYS A 268 21.58 -12.42 0.72
N ARG A 269 21.06 -12.85 1.88
CA ARG A 269 21.86 -12.98 3.12
C ARG A 269 23.01 -14.00 2.96
N ASN A 270 22.84 -15.00 2.09
CA ASN A 270 23.80 -16.11 1.89
C ASN A 270 24.17 -16.76 3.25
N ASP A 271 23.15 -16.97 4.07
CA ASP A 271 23.26 -17.57 5.39
C ASP A 271 23.50 -19.08 5.23
N VAL A 272 24.64 -19.59 5.71
CA VAL A 272 25.14 -20.92 5.35
C VAL A 272 24.40 -22.05 6.07
N ASP A 273 23.84 -21.76 7.25
CA ASP A 273 23.03 -22.71 8.01
C ASP A 273 21.59 -22.80 7.45
N LEU A 274 21.15 -21.80 6.68
CA LEU A 274 19.86 -21.81 6.00
C LEU A 274 19.91 -22.57 4.66
N GLN A 275 19.25 -23.73 4.65
CA GLN A 275 19.01 -24.51 3.42
C GLN A 275 17.89 -23.89 2.55
N VAL A 276 18.02 -22.61 2.20
CA VAL A 276 17.05 -21.83 1.38
C VAL A 276 16.77 -22.49 0.03
N GLY A 277 17.78 -23.17 -0.52
CA GLY A 277 17.73 -23.85 -1.81
C GLY A 277 18.00 -22.91 -2.99
N ASP A 278 18.53 -23.48 -4.08
CA ASP A 278 18.95 -22.70 -5.25
C ASP A 278 17.80 -22.10 -6.06
N SER A 279 16.57 -22.58 -5.85
CA SER A 279 15.37 -22.17 -6.60
C SER A 279 14.19 -21.86 -5.68
N LEU A 280 13.29 -21.00 -6.15
CA LEU A 280 12.04 -20.69 -5.46
C LEU A 280 11.15 -21.94 -5.26
N LEU A 281 11.26 -22.92 -6.16
CA LEU A 281 10.57 -24.21 -6.04
C LEU A 281 11.14 -25.08 -4.91
N ASN A 282 12.47 -25.06 -4.71
CA ASN A 282 13.10 -25.77 -3.59
C ASN A 282 12.74 -25.10 -2.26
N TYR A 283 12.75 -23.75 -2.19
CA TYR A 283 12.26 -22.99 -1.05
C TYR A 283 10.80 -23.32 -0.72
N ALA A 284 9.91 -23.28 -1.73
CA ALA A 284 8.49 -23.52 -1.54
C ALA A 284 8.16 -24.97 -1.09
N LYS A 285 9.03 -25.93 -1.42
CA LYS A 285 8.94 -27.34 -0.98
C LYS A 285 9.70 -27.62 0.34
N GLY A 286 10.51 -26.69 0.82
CA GLY A 286 11.31 -26.82 2.03
C GLY A 286 10.62 -26.24 3.27
N ASN A 287 11.16 -26.53 4.45
CA ASN A 287 10.58 -26.11 5.74
C ASN A 287 10.70 -24.59 6.02
N LEU A 288 11.41 -23.86 5.14
CA LEU A 288 11.60 -22.41 5.21
C LEU A 288 10.41 -21.61 4.63
N ILE A 289 9.45 -22.26 3.98
CA ILE A 289 8.23 -21.61 3.50
C ILE A 289 7.33 -21.22 4.69
N GLU A 290 6.91 -19.96 4.71
CA GLU A 290 5.92 -19.45 5.66
C GLU A 290 4.54 -20.10 5.41
N ASN A 291 3.85 -20.52 6.48
CA ASN A 291 2.54 -21.16 6.42
C ASN A 291 1.47 -20.34 7.16
N ASN A 292 0.77 -19.46 6.44
CA ASN A 292 -0.30 -18.61 6.96
C ASN A 292 0.14 -17.75 8.18
N TRP A 293 1.33 -17.17 8.10
CA TRP A 293 1.98 -16.46 9.22
C TRP A 293 1.07 -15.42 9.86
N MET A 294 0.37 -14.61 9.06
CA MET A 294 -0.47 -13.52 9.56
C MET A 294 -1.68 -14.07 10.32
N THR A 295 -2.34 -15.10 9.78
CA THR A 295 -3.48 -15.78 10.43
C THR A 295 -3.05 -16.43 11.74
N ARG A 296 -1.87 -17.07 11.79
CA ARG A 296 -1.35 -17.72 13.00
C ARG A 296 -1.04 -16.73 14.11
N PHE A 297 -0.36 -15.62 13.78
CA PHE A 297 -0.01 -14.61 14.77
C PHE A 297 -1.24 -13.83 15.27
N LEU A 298 -2.25 -13.57 14.43
CA LEU A 298 -3.53 -12.96 14.83
C LEU A 298 -4.42 -13.86 15.70
N THR A 299 -4.18 -15.17 15.74
CA THR A 299 -4.95 -16.14 16.54
C THR A 299 -4.17 -16.75 17.71
N ASN A 300 -2.90 -16.39 17.86
CA ASN A 300 -1.90 -17.08 18.69
C ASN A 300 -1.78 -18.59 18.40
N LYS A 301 -2.17 -19.02 17.19
CA LYS A 301 -2.17 -20.44 16.79
C LYS A 301 -0.95 -20.77 15.95
N LEU A 302 0.21 -20.64 16.60
CA LEU A 302 1.52 -20.76 15.96
C LEU A 302 1.76 -22.14 15.32
N GLY A 303 1.08 -23.21 15.80
CA GLY A 303 1.18 -24.56 15.24
C GLY A 303 -0.15 -25.28 15.01
N GLY A 304 -0.07 -26.49 14.45
CA GLY A 304 -1.22 -27.31 14.07
C GLY A 304 -2.00 -26.82 12.85
N GLU A 305 -3.06 -27.54 12.48
CA GLU A 305 -3.94 -27.18 11.36
C GLU A 305 -4.77 -25.92 11.68
N LEU A 306 -4.80 -24.98 10.74
CA LEU A 306 -5.75 -23.86 10.76
C LEU A 306 -7.11 -24.31 10.22
N THR A 307 -8.16 -23.74 10.80
CA THR A 307 -9.57 -23.99 10.52
C THR A 307 -10.26 -22.69 10.11
N HIS A 308 -11.49 -22.78 9.60
CA HIS A 308 -12.29 -21.60 9.30
C HIS A 308 -12.55 -20.72 10.53
N ASN A 309 -12.68 -21.29 11.74
CA ASN A 309 -12.84 -20.50 12.96
C ASN A 309 -11.61 -19.61 13.24
N ASP A 310 -10.40 -20.09 12.94
CA ASP A 310 -9.17 -19.30 13.11
C ASP A 310 -9.13 -18.13 12.12
N GLU A 311 -9.58 -18.34 10.88
CA GLU A 311 -9.77 -17.27 9.88
C GLU A 311 -10.74 -16.18 10.36
N VAL A 312 -11.87 -16.61 10.95
CA VAL A 312 -12.94 -15.74 11.45
C VAL A 312 -12.47 -14.94 12.68
N VAL A 313 -11.64 -15.52 13.57
CA VAL A 313 -10.99 -14.80 14.67
C VAL A 313 -9.97 -13.79 14.14
N ALA A 314 -9.09 -14.19 13.20
CA ALA A 314 -8.09 -13.28 12.63
C ALA A 314 -8.74 -12.06 11.94
N LYS A 315 -9.86 -12.29 11.24
CA LYS A 315 -10.69 -11.22 10.64
C LYS A 315 -11.27 -10.27 11.70
N GLU A 316 -11.76 -10.79 12.84
CA GLU A 316 -12.28 -9.91 13.91
C GLU A 316 -11.18 -9.08 14.59
N VAL A 317 -9.99 -9.63 14.80
CA VAL A 317 -8.84 -8.88 15.34
C VAL A 317 -8.49 -7.72 14.41
N LEU A 318 -8.44 -7.95 13.09
CA LEU A 318 -8.20 -6.86 12.14
C LEU A 318 -9.34 -5.83 12.12
N ARG A 319 -10.59 -6.29 12.03
CA ARG A 319 -11.79 -5.44 11.93
C ARG A 319 -11.95 -4.50 13.12
N SER A 320 -11.65 -4.97 14.33
CA SER A 320 -11.86 -4.23 15.57
C SER A 320 -10.61 -3.51 16.08
N LYS A 321 -9.41 -4.08 15.93
CA LYS A 321 -8.17 -3.59 16.57
C LYS A 321 -7.12 -3.03 15.61
N ALA A 322 -7.24 -3.19 14.29
CA ALA A 322 -6.18 -2.80 13.35
C ALA A 322 -6.57 -1.65 12.41
N LEU A 323 -5.81 -0.55 12.45
CA LEU A 323 -5.75 0.37 11.32
C LEU A 323 -4.90 -0.26 10.21
N ILE A 324 -5.49 -0.42 9.03
CA ILE A 324 -4.89 -1.13 7.91
C ILE A 324 -4.13 -0.17 7.00
N GLY A 325 -2.91 -0.55 6.64
CA GLY A 325 -2.19 -0.07 5.46
C GLY A 325 -1.87 -1.22 4.50
N LEU A 326 -1.69 -0.90 3.21
CA LEU A 326 -1.38 -1.84 2.14
C LEU A 326 -0.09 -1.41 1.45
N LEU A 327 0.88 -2.31 1.27
CA LEU A 327 2.18 -1.95 0.69
C LEU A 327 2.08 -1.50 -0.78
N LYS A 328 1.10 -2.00 -1.54
CA LYS A 328 0.77 -1.50 -2.89
C LYS A 328 0.19 -0.08 -2.90
N HIS A 329 -0.34 0.38 -1.77
CA HIS A 329 -0.86 1.75 -1.56
C HIS A 329 -0.08 2.43 -0.43
N LYS A 330 1.24 2.22 -0.36
CA LYS A 330 2.07 2.66 0.78
C LYS A 330 2.05 4.17 1.04
N ASN A 331 1.95 5.00 0.00
CA ASN A 331 1.91 6.46 0.14
C ASN A 331 0.60 6.89 0.84
N GLU A 332 -0.53 6.37 0.39
CA GLU A 332 -1.85 6.58 1.00
C GLU A 332 -1.91 6.00 2.42
N SER A 333 -1.31 4.81 2.64
CA SER A 333 -1.22 4.18 3.95
C SER A 333 -0.45 5.05 4.95
N MET A 334 0.69 5.60 4.54
CA MET A 334 1.50 6.52 5.36
C MET A 334 0.73 7.82 5.67
N GLN A 335 0.00 8.36 4.70
CA GLN A 335 -0.87 9.54 4.90
C GLN A 335 -1.98 9.26 5.91
N ARG A 336 -2.70 8.12 5.78
CA ARG A 336 -3.73 7.68 6.71
C ARG A 336 -3.19 7.47 8.13
N PHE A 337 -2.01 6.85 8.28
CA PHE A 337 -1.35 6.70 9.58
C PHE A 337 -1.03 8.06 10.21
N LYS A 338 -0.45 9.00 9.44
CA LYS A 338 -0.14 10.37 9.90
C LYS A 338 -1.39 11.15 10.31
N GLN A 339 -2.47 11.02 9.55
CA GLN A 339 -3.77 11.62 9.86
C GLN A 339 -4.37 11.06 11.16
N TYR A 340 -4.39 9.73 11.31
CA TYR A 340 -5.02 9.05 12.44
C TYR A 340 -4.27 9.23 13.77
N PHE A 341 -2.95 9.08 13.76
CA PHE A 341 -2.10 9.31 14.94
C PHE A 341 -1.70 10.78 15.12
N ASN A 342 -2.21 11.68 14.28
CA ASN A 342 -1.87 13.11 14.26
C ASN A 342 -0.34 13.38 14.11
N TRP A 343 0.43 12.43 13.57
CA TRP A 343 1.86 12.61 13.32
C TRP A 343 2.08 13.70 12.27
N ARG A 344 2.87 14.72 12.63
CA ARG A 344 3.21 15.84 11.76
C ARG A 344 4.65 15.74 11.32
N ILE A 345 4.87 16.05 10.05
CA ILE A 345 6.20 16.37 9.54
C ILE A 345 6.35 17.90 9.59
N ASP A 346 7.56 18.41 9.75
CA ASP A 346 7.79 19.85 9.64
C ASP A 346 7.78 20.25 8.16
N ASP A 347 6.59 20.59 7.65
CA ASP A 347 6.39 21.08 6.28
C ASP A 347 7.21 22.36 5.97
N SER A 348 7.69 23.07 7.00
CA SER A 348 8.57 24.24 6.83
C SER A 348 10.05 23.87 6.63
N ASN A 349 10.40 22.58 6.78
CA ASN A 349 11.74 22.03 6.63
C ASN A 349 11.80 21.07 5.42
N PRO A 350 12.27 21.55 4.25
CA PRO A 350 12.30 20.75 3.02
C PRO A 350 13.09 19.45 3.14
N THR A 351 14.11 19.40 4.01
CA THR A 351 14.91 18.19 4.25
C THR A 351 14.09 17.07 4.91
N LYS A 352 13.09 17.42 5.72
CA LYS A 352 12.17 16.45 6.33
C LYS A 352 11.13 15.94 5.35
N VAL A 353 10.55 16.83 4.53
CA VAL A 353 9.67 16.42 3.41
C VAL A 353 10.39 15.46 2.45
N GLN A 354 11.60 15.83 2.00
CA GLN A 354 12.43 15.00 1.12
C GLN A 354 12.88 13.68 1.76
N CYS A 355 12.98 13.61 3.10
CA CYS A 355 13.25 12.37 3.82
C CYS A 355 12.11 11.36 3.64
N GLU A 356 10.86 11.80 3.81
CA GLU A 356 9.68 10.95 3.62
C GLU A 356 9.50 10.55 2.15
N GLU A 357 9.62 11.50 1.22
CA GLU A 357 9.54 11.25 -0.22
C GLU A 357 10.53 10.16 -0.64
N LYS A 358 11.81 10.30 -0.28
CA LYS A 358 12.87 9.31 -0.57
C LYS A 358 12.55 7.89 -0.06
N TYR A 359 11.86 7.76 1.07
CA TYR A 359 11.44 6.46 1.60
C TYR A 359 10.15 5.91 0.95
N LEU A 360 9.39 6.72 0.20
CA LEU A 360 8.19 6.31 -0.53
C LEU A 360 8.40 6.19 -2.06
N GLU A 361 9.41 6.86 -2.62
CA GLU A 361 9.73 6.89 -4.05
C GLU A 361 10.15 5.55 -4.66
N TRP A 362 10.65 4.59 -3.86
CA TRP A 362 10.93 3.25 -4.37
C TRP A 362 9.65 2.63 -4.91
N GLY A 363 9.63 2.29 -6.20
CA GLY A 363 8.40 1.85 -6.83
C GLY A 363 7.88 0.54 -6.25
N TYR A 364 6.58 0.50 -5.95
CA TYR A 364 5.81 -0.74 -5.92
C TYR A 364 5.16 -0.83 -7.29
N LYS A 365 5.50 -1.87 -8.06
CA LYS A 365 4.85 -2.18 -9.33
C LYS A 365 4.35 -3.62 -9.25
N ASP A 366 3.13 -3.82 -9.74
CA ASP A 366 2.47 -5.13 -9.78
C ASP A 366 2.93 -5.98 -10.97
N ASP A 367 3.67 -5.37 -11.92
CA ASP A 367 4.33 -6.04 -13.05
C ASP A 367 5.49 -6.95 -12.57
N GLU A 368 5.94 -7.87 -13.43
CA GLU A 368 6.85 -8.98 -13.08
C GLU A 368 8.16 -8.62 -12.36
N LEU A 369 8.60 -7.36 -12.41
CA LEU A 369 9.78 -6.84 -11.73
C LEU A 369 9.36 -5.75 -10.74
N THR A 370 9.40 -6.07 -9.44
CA THR A 370 9.29 -5.02 -8.40
C THR A 370 10.38 -3.98 -8.63
N SER A 371 10.12 -2.68 -8.41
CA SER A 371 10.92 -1.57 -8.98
C SER A 371 12.32 -1.36 -8.39
N SER A 372 12.87 -2.38 -7.73
CA SER A 372 14.28 -2.54 -7.38
C SER A 372 15.02 -3.55 -8.29
N GLY A 373 14.32 -4.15 -9.28
CA GLY A 373 14.82 -5.23 -10.13
C GLY A 373 15.13 -6.54 -9.41
N SER A 374 14.82 -6.64 -8.10
CA SER A 374 15.48 -7.61 -7.22
C SER A 374 14.89 -9.02 -7.23
N TYR A 375 13.69 -9.23 -7.79
CA TYR A 375 13.08 -10.55 -7.97
C TYR A 375 11.95 -10.53 -8.99
N LYS A 376 11.76 -11.68 -9.67
CA LYS A 376 10.63 -11.97 -10.55
C LYS A 376 9.57 -12.81 -9.83
N MET A 377 8.30 -12.47 -10.05
CA MET A 377 7.18 -13.29 -9.55
C MET A 377 7.01 -14.57 -10.39
N PRO A 378 6.72 -15.74 -9.77
CA PRO A 378 6.46 -16.97 -10.51
C PRO A 378 5.10 -16.91 -11.22
N SER A 379 5.02 -17.52 -12.42
CA SER A 379 3.77 -17.62 -13.18
C SER A 379 2.69 -18.34 -12.37
N GLN A 380 1.43 -17.89 -12.48
CA GLN A 380 0.29 -18.50 -11.77
C GLN A 380 0.10 -19.99 -12.10
N HIS A 381 0.59 -20.43 -13.26
CA HIS A 381 0.53 -21.81 -13.73
C HIS A 381 1.72 -22.68 -13.27
N SER A 382 2.75 -22.10 -12.64
CA SER A 382 3.94 -22.81 -12.15
C SER A 382 3.63 -23.78 -11.00
N GLU A 383 4.60 -24.61 -10.60
CA GLU A 383 4.45 -25.50 -9.44
C GLU A 383 4.64 -24.72 -8.14
N GLU A 384 5.65 -23.86 -8.08
CA GLU A 384 5.99 -23.03 -6.92
C GLU A 384 4.88 -22.04 -6.57
N PHE A 385 4.22 -21.38 -7.54
CA PHE A 385 3.08 -20.51 -7.25
C PHE A 385 1.92 -21.29 -6.62
N LYS A 386 1.63 -22.50 -7.10
CA LYS A 386 0.55 -23.34 -6.56
C LYS A 386 0.85 -23.75 -5.11
N ILE A 387 2.09 -24.13 -4.81
CA ILE A 387 2.53 -24.48 -3.45
C ILE A 387 2.48 -23.25 -2.53
N LEU A 388 3.01 -22.10 -2.97
CA LEU A 388 2.95 -20.84 -2.22
C LEU A 388 1.50 -20.43 -1.92
N LYS A 389 0.60 -20.58 -2.90
CA LYS A 389 -0.84 -20.31 -2.77
C LYS A 389 -1.54 -21.27 -1.81
N SER A 390 -1.26 -22.57 -1.87
CA SER A 390 -1.88 -23.55 -0.94
C SER A 390 -1.37 -23.37 0.50
N SER A 391 -0.06 -23.13 0.68
CA SER A 391 0.55 -22.96 1.99
C SER A 391 0.13 -21.67 2.70
N ASN A 392 -0.39 -20.68 1.96
CA ASN A 392 -0.83 -19.38 2.50
C ASN A 392 -2.31 -19.07 2.18
N ALA A 393 -3.14 -20.10 1.98
CA ALA A 393 -4.53 -19.95 1.56
C ALA A 393 -5.42 -19.17 2.56
N TYR A 394 -5.15 -19.24 3.87
CA TYR A 394 -5.85 -18.43 4.88
C TYR A 394 -5.37 -16.98 4.85
N ASP A 395 -4.05 -16.76 4.78
CA ASP A 395 -3.46 -15.42 4.68
C ASP A 395 -3.92 -14.67 3.42
N ILE A 396 -4.25 -15.38 2.33
CA ILE A 396 -4.82 -14.78 1.11
C ILE A 396 -6.24 -14.25 1.39
N ARG A 397 -7.12 -15.05 1.99
CA ARG A 397 -8.49 -14.63 2.36
C ARG A 397 -8.54 -13.60 3.50
N LEU A 398 -7.48 -13.53 4.29
CA LEU A 398 -7.26 -12.49 5.29
C LEU A 398 -6.79 -11.19 4.63
N TYR A 399 -5.89 -11.27 3.65
CA TYR A 399 -5.44 -10.12 2.86
C TYR A 399 -6.57 -9.51 2.02
N GLU A 400 -7.38 -10.33 1.34
CA GLU A 400 -8.60 -9.91 0.64
C GLU A 400 -9.59 -9.17 1.57
N TYR A 401 -9.65 -9.56 2.85
CA TYR A 401 -10.47 -8.88 3.86
C TYR A 401 -9.81 -7.59 4.37
N ALA A 402 -8.48 -7.56 4.51
CA ALA A 402 -7.72 -6.35 4.82
C ALA A 402 -7.86 -5.29 3.71
N GLU A 403 -7.99 -5.68 2.44
CA GLU A 403 -8.30 -4.77 1.33
C GLU A 403 -9.70 -4.14 1.46
N LYS A 404 -10.72 -4.92 1.84
CA LYS A 404 -12.06 -4.39 2.17
C LYS A 404 -12.03 -3.43 3.35
N LEU A 405 -11.30 -3.77 4.42
CA LEU A 405 -11.10 -2.89 5.57
C LEU A 405 -10.38 -1.59 5.16
N PHE A 406 -9.39 -1.65 4.28
CA PHE A 406 -8.69 -0.47 3.77
C PHE A 406 -9.60 0.43 2.91
N GLU A 407 -10.47 -0.13 2.06
CA GLU A 407 -11.48 0.62 1.31
C GLU A 407 -12.40 1.39 2.29
N VAL A 408 -12.97 0.70 3.28
CA VAL A 408 -13.91 1.29 4.26
C VAL A 408 -13.24 2.29 5.22
N GLN A 409 -12.08 1.96 5.79
CA GLN A 409 -11.34 2.88 6.68
C GLN A 409 -10.93 4.17 5.96
N GLY A 410 -10.70 4.13 4.65
CA GLY A 410 -10.35 5.34 3.87
C GLY A 410 -11.47 6.38 3.85
N LEU A 411 -12.72 5.93 3.75
CA LEU A 411 -13.90 6.80 3.77
C LEU A 411 -14.06 7.44 5.14
N LEU A 412 -14.03 6.60 6.18
CA LEU A 412 -14.32 6.96 7.57
C LEU A 412 -13.22 7.79 8.25
N LEU A 413 -12.03 7.89 7.64
CA LEU A 413 -10.96 8.82 8.05
C LEU A 413 -11.05 10.16 7.31
N ASN A 414 -11.60 10.19 6.10
CA ASN A 414 -11.74 11.41 5.30
C ASN A 414 -12.97 12.24 5.68
N GLU A 415 -13.97 11.64 6.32
CA GLU A 415 -15.11 12.35 6.91
C GLU A 415 -14.80 12.71 8.38
N ASP A 416 -14.93 13.99 8.75
CA ASP A 416 -14.59 14.52 10.08
C ASP A 416 -15.45 13.89 11.21
N HIS A 417 -14.95 12.78 11.77
CA HIS A 417 -15.52 12.03 12.91
C HIS A 417 -16.98 11.55 12.73
N ILE A 418 -17.17 10.45 11.99
CA ILE A 418 -18.39 9.64 12.10
C ILE A 418 -18.36 8.79 13.39
N ASP A 419 -19.47 8.87 14.15
CA ASP A 419 -19.80 7.91 15.21
C ASP A 419 -20.42 6.65 14.58
N TYR A 420 -19.69 5.53 14.72
CA TYR A 420 -20.02 4.23 14.16
C TYR A 420 -21.35 3.64 14.65
N SER A 421 -21.97 4.19 15.70
CA SER A 421 -23.25 3.72 16.23
C SER A 421 -24.49 4.11 15.40
N SER A 422 -24.34 4.99 14.40
CA SER A 422 -25.48 5.69 13.78
C SER A 422 -25.87 5.25 12.35
N VAL A 423 -25.19 4.26 11.75
CA VAL A 423 -25.42 3.85 10.35
C VAL A 423 -26.63 2.92 10.20
N SER A 424 -27.76 3.45 9.75
CA SER A 424 -28.98 2.68 9.41
C SER A 424 -29.06 2.35 7.92
N LEU A 425 -29.30 1.07 7.60
CA LEU A 425 -29.41 0.55 6.22
C LEU A 425 -30.66 1.04 5.45
N PRO A 426 -30.56 1.19 4.11
CA PRO A 426 -31.67 1.05 3.17
C PRO A 426 -31.77 -0.39 2.61
N ASP A 427 -32.98 -0.96 2.57
CA ASP A 427 -33.24 -2.31 2.01
C ASP A 427 -33.06 -2.35 0.48
N ILE A 428 -32.14 -3.20 -0.01
CA ILE A 428 -31.93 -3.49 -1.45
C ILE A 428 -31.72 -4.99 -1.64
N SER A 429 -32.49 -5.62 -2.53
CA SER A 429 -32.40 -7.04 -2.89
C SER A 429 -31.35 -7.32 -3.97
N ILE A 430 -30.65 -8.45 -3.88
CA ILE A 430 -29.58 -8.85 -4.81
C ILE A 430 -30.04 -10.01 -5.71
N GLU A 431 -30.05 -9.77 -7.02
CA GLU A 431 -29.89 -10.78 -8.08
C GLU A 431 -28.74 -10.27 -8.96
N GLU A 432 -27.56 -10.90 -8.86
CA GLU A 432 -27.08 -11.94 -9.79
C GLU A 432 -26.58 -11.37 -11.13
N PHE A 433 -25.25 -11.33 -11.29
CA PHE A 433 -24.58 -11.40 -12.60
C PHE A 433 -23.15 -11.94 -12.43
N GLN A 434 -22.78 -12.95 -13.22
CA GLN A 434 -21.40 -13.38 -13.47
C GLN A 434 -21.11 -13.18 -14.96
N GLU A 435 -19.86 -12.85 -15.32
CA GLU A 435 -19.17 -13.49 -16.46
C GLU A 435 -17.66 -13.18 -16.43
N GLU A 436 -16.89 -13.99 -17.16
CA GLU A 436 -15.41 -13.97 -17.16
C GLU A 436 -14.83 -13.12 -18.31
N MET A 437 -13.57 -12.70 -18.19
CA MET A 437 -12.78 -12.18 -19.32
C MET A 437 -11.38 -12.80 -19.36
N THR A 438 -10.94 -13.17 -20.56
CA THR A 438 -9.65 -13.79 -20.85
C THR A 438 -8.73 -12.84 -21.63
N PHE A 439 -7.41 -13.03 -21.49
CA PHE A 439 -6.37 -12.19 -22.11
C PHE A 439 -5.33 -13.04 -22.89
N PRO A 440 -4.71 -12.50 -23.96
CA PRO A 440 -3.65 -13.15 -24.75
C PRO A 440 -2.21 -12.77 -24.31
N GLU A 441 -1.20 -13.45 -24.89
CA GLU A 441 0.24 -13.40 -24.53
C GLU A 441 1.13 -12.57 -25.51
N ILE A 442 2.47 -12.68 -25.33
CA ILE A 442 3.62 -12.20 -26.15
C ILE A 442 4.16 -10.80 -25.71
N GLY A 443 5.47 -10.57 -25.50
CA GLY A 443 6.67 -11.44 -25.59
C GLY A 443 7.98 -10.74 -25.12
N GLU A 444 9.12 -11.43 -25.24
CA GLU A 444 10.51 -11.06 -24.81
C GLU A 444 11.16 -10.01 -25.77
N ASP A 445 12.28 -9.29 -25.54
CA ASP A 445 13.46 -9.32 -24.61
C ASP A 445 13.64 -7.92 -23.91
N GLU A 446 14.72 -7.43 -23.24
CA GLU A 446 16.15 -7.79 -23.09
C GLU A 446 16.71 -7.43 -21.66
N GLN A 447 17.85 -6.73 -21.50
CA GLN A 447 18.63 -6.66 -20.23
C GLN A 447 19.49 -5.36 -20.04
N ILE A 448 20.12 -5.22 -18.84
CA ILE A 448 21.24 -4.30 -18.45
C ILE A 448 20.81 -2.86 -18.05
N ASP A 449 21.31 -2.17 -16.99
CA ASP A 449 22.42 -2.40 -16.02
C ASP A 449 22.13 -1.89 -14.56
N LEU A 450 23.17 -1.91 -13.71
CA LEU A 450 23.38 -1.35 -12.34
C LEU A 450 23.52 0.21 -12.32
N THR A 451 23.66 0.99 -11.22
CA THR A 451 23.76 0.83 -9.74
C THR A 451 23.17 2.12 -9.08
N ASP A 452 22.94 2.27 -7.76
CA ASP A 452 23.98 2.56 -6.75
C ASP A 452 23.47 2.42 -5.28
N ALA A 453 24.39 2.41 -4.31
CA ALA A 453 24.12 1.93 -2.96
C ALA A 453 23.73 2.99 -1.90
N ILE A 454 22.75 2.63 -1.07
CA ILE A 454 22.61 3.06 0.33
C ILE A 454 22.75 1.79 1.18
N PRO A 455 23.48 1.78 2.32
CA PRO A 455 23.59 0.59 3.15
C PRO A 455 22.21 0.16 3.65
N SER A 456 21.77 -1.02 3.23
CA SER A 456 20.58 -1.67 3.82
C SER A 456 20.90 -1.99 5.28
N SER A 457 20.33 -1.22 6.20
CA SER A 457 20.59 -1.30 7.64
C SER A 457 20.42 -2.72 8.16
N ALA A 458 21.54 -3.33 8.52
CA ALA A 458 21.63 -4.76 8.74
C ALA A 458 21.23 -5.16 10.17
N THR A 459 19.92 -5.04 10.48
CA THR A 459 19.20 -5.93 11.40
C THR A 459 17.70 -5.90 11.09
N ASP A 460 17.17 -6.94 10.44
CA ASP A 460 16.04 -7.63 11.10
C ASP A 460 16.62 -8.29 12.37
N GLY A 461 15.83 -8.56 13.41
CA GLY A 461 16.27 -9.28 14.62
C GLY A 461 16.60 -10.76 14.34
N ASP A 462 17.63 -11.00 13.52
CA ASP A 462 18.05 -12.27 12.92
C ASP A 462 16.92 -13.18 12.45
N VAL A 463 16.23 -12.69 11.41
CA VAL A 463 15.02 -13.25 10.78
C VAL A 463 13.80 -13.23 11.71
N ILE A 464 13.97 -12.75 12.95
CA ILE A 464 13.05 -12.79 14.09
C ILE A 464 12.70 -14.24 14.41
N ASP A 465 13.68 -14.89 15.05
CA ASP A 465 13.84 -16.32 15.21
C ASP A 465 13.70 -17.06 13.87
N LEU A 466 14.83 -17.42 13.25
CA LEU A 466 14.99 -18.30 12.07
C LEU A 466 13.92 -19.45 11.98
N ILE A 467 12.71 -19.14 11.46
CA ILE A 467 11.47 -19.99 11.45
C ILE A 467 10.81 -20.26 12.84
N ALA A 468 11.35 -19.80 13.97
CA ALA A 468 10.75 -19.85 15.31
C ALA A 468 9.97 -21.12 15.78
N SER A 469 10.33 -22.38 15.50
CA SER A 469 11.43 -22.96 14.73
C SER A 469 10.87 -24.19 13.99
N ASN A 470 10.70 -24.09 12.66
CA ASN A 470 9.97 -25.07 11.83
C ASN A 470 8.54 -25.39 12.35
N VAL A 471 7.87 -24.45 13.01
CA VAL A 471 6.62 -24.71 13.77
C VAL A 471 6.87 -25.78 14.85
N LEU A 472 7.83 -25.51 15.74
CA LEU A 472 8.18 -26.27 16.96
C LEU A 472 8.17 -27.81 16.79
N ASN A 473 8.81 -28.31 15.73
CA ASN A 473 8.92 -29.74 15.39
C ASN A 473 7.60 -30.45 15.05
N GLY A 474 6.64 -29.76 14.42
CA GLY A 474 5.30 -30.28 14.07
C GLY A 474 5.23 -31.39 13.00
N ASN A 475 6.12 -32.38 13.03
CA ASN A 475 6.06 -33.58 12.18
C ASN A 475 6.58 -34.82 12.94
N GLN A 476 5.77 -35.30 13.89
CA GLN A 476 5.79 -36.66 14.47
C GLN A 476 4.37 -37.24 14.44
#